data_AF-Q4L3T8-F1
#
_entry.id   AF-Q4L3T8-F1
#
_cell.length_a   1.000
_cell.length_b   1.000
_cell.length_c   1.000
_cell.angle_alpha   90.00
_cell.angle_beta   90.00
_cell.angle_gamma   90.00
#
_symmetry.space_group_name_H-M   'P 1'
#
loop_
_entity.id
_entity.type
_entity.pdbx_description
1 polymer ?
#
loop_
_entity_poly.entity_id
_entity_poly.type
_entity_poly.pdbx_seq_one_letter_code
_entity_poly.pdbx_strand_id
1 'polypeptide(L)'
;MVKSIFLQDGEEIFVDDEDYERVNQYTWTKSYYRDLTKVSNKKVGSLSNFIINDHVQKYKNNDFTKRNLIKKSVLSKRGCRNTSSIYKGVSWCKTKNKWRAYITIQKKRKHLGYFNYETQAAIAYNKAVLKFANGEGYMNVLGKNNNVIEDEYKSPKFQNITRRTSGKFKGVRYHKRDKLYYSTLYINNKLFYIGANKNKDKAALMYNKSIQYIDSDAILNDVPMTDELKEFIDNWEIPERIKALKEGADNE
;
A
#
# COMPACT_ATOMS: atom_id res chain seq x y z
N MET A 1 -16.84 6.98 -16.99
CA MET A 1 -15.70 6.29 -17.64
C MET A 1 -14.65 5.98 -16.57
N VAL A 2 -13.79 4.99 -16.79
CA VAL A 2 -12.73 4.63 -15.83
C VAL A 2 -11.39 5.14 -16.38
N LYS A 3 -10.58 5.73 -15.51
CA LYS A 3 -9.22 6.20 -15.81
C LYS A 3 -8.22 5.45 -14.94
N SER A 4 -7.00 5.28 -15.44
CA SER A 4 -5.93 4.66 -14.68
C SER A 4 -4.91 5.65 -14.15
N ILE A 5 -4.34 5.33 -13.00
CA ILE A 5 -3.29 6.10 -12.33
C ILE A 5 -2.22 5.11 -11.91
N PHE A 6 -0.95 5.45 -12.15
CA PHE A 6 0.18 4.63 -11.73
C PHE A 6 0.63 5.00 -10.31
N LEU A 7 0.80 3.98 -9.49
CA LEU A 7 1.38 4.07 -8.15
C LEU A 7 2.91 4.21 -8.23
N GLN A 8 3.55 4.54 -7.10
CA GLN A 8 5.01 4.67 -7.04
C GLN A 8 5.79 3.40 -7.38
N ASP A 9 5.19 2.23 -7.17
CA ASP A 9 5.75 0.91 -7.50
C ASP A 9 5.46 0.48 -8.95
N GLY A 10 4.85 1.36 -9.75
CA GLY A 10 4.49 1.08 -11.14
C GLY A 10 3.18 0.32 -11.31
N GLU A 11 2.51 -0.06 -10.22
CA GLU A 11 1.20 -0.70 -10.33
C GLU A 11 0.13 0.27 -10.81
N GLU A 12 -0.75 -0.24 -11.67
CA GLU A 12 -1.90 0.50 -12.15
C GLU A 12 -3.10 0.36 -11.19
N ILE A 13 -3.74 1.49 -10.87
CA ILE A 13 -5.02 1.55 -10.17
C ILE A 13 -6.07 2.27 -11.01
N PHE A 14 -7.34 1.94 -10.77
CA PHE A 14 -8.48 2.45 -11.53
C PHE A 14 -9.35 3.38 -10.68
N VAL A 15 -9.71 4.54 -11.23
CA VAL A 15 -10.60 5.53 -10.60
C VAL A 15 -11.65 6.00 -11.58
N ASP A 16 -12.74 6.59 -11.08
CA ASP A 16 -13.73 7.23 -11.95
C ASP A 16 -13.15 8.50 -12.58
N ASP A 17 -13.54 8.76 -13.83
CA ASP A 17 -13.09 9.93 -14.61
C ASP A 17 -13.33 11.27 -13.88
N GLU A 18 -14.44 11.38 -13.15
CA GLU A 18 -14.80 12.55 -12.32
C GLU A 18 -13.79 12.82 -11.20
N ASP A 19 -13.13 11.77 -10.69
CA ASP A 19 -12.17 11.86 -9.59
C ASP A 19 -10.73 11.91 -10.09
N TYR A 20 -10.47 11.59 -11.36
CA TYR A 20 -9.14 11.45 -11.95
C TYR A 20 -8.27 12.69 -11.73
N GLU A 21 -8.74 13.88 -12.12
CA GLU A 21 -7.97 15.12 -12.00
C GLU A 21 -7.55 15.41 -10.56
N ARG A 22 -8.44 15.16 -9.61
CA ARG A 22 -8.20 15.42 -8.18
C ARG A 22 -7.26 14.37 -7.58
N VAL A 23 -7.37 13.11 -7.99
CA VAL A 23 -6.51 12.01 -7.51
C VAL A 23 -5.10 12.12 -8.12
N ASN A 24 -4.99 12.49 -9.39
CA ASN A 24 -3.72 12.56 -10.14
C ASN A 24 -2.78 13.69 -9.67
N GLN A 25 -3.31 14.68 -8.93
CA GLN A 25 -2.49 15.71 -8.27
C GLN A 25 -1.56 15.16 -7.17
N TYR A 26 -1.81 13.93 -6.71
CA TYR A 26 -1.09 13.31 -5.61
C TYR A 26 -0.37 12.05 -6.07
N THR A 27 0.82 11.83 -5.51
CA THR A 27 1.54 10.57 -5.69
C THR A 27 1.08 9.57 -4.64
N TRP A 28 0.58 8.42 -5.08
CA TRP A 28 0.04 7.40 -4.20
C TRP A 28 1.04 6.28 -3.96
N THR A 29 1.12 5.85 -2.70
CA THR A 29 1.94 4.71 -2.27
C THR A 29 1.05 3.55 -1.87
N LYS A 30 1.27 2.39 -2.47
CA LYS A 30 0.75 1.13 -1.96
C LYS A 30 1.50 0.79 -0.69
N SER A 31 0.80 0.35 0.34
CA SER A 31 1.39 -0.18 1.55
C SER A 31 0.66 -1.46 1.93
N TYR A 32 1.42 -2.44 2.41
CA TYR A 32 0.89 -3.70 2.87
C TYR A 32 0.84 -3.67 4.39
N TYR A 33 -0.37 -3.72 4.94
CA TYR A 33 -0.58 -3.89 6.38
C TYR A 33 -1.41 -5.16 6.58
N ARG A 34 -0.78 -6.25 7.04
CA ARG A 34 -1.35 -7.61 7.00
C ARG A 34 -1.71 -8.00 5.55
N ASP A 35 -2.75 -8.81 5.34
CA ASP A 35 -3.32 -9.11 4.02
C ASP A 35 -4.14 -7.94 3.42
N LEU A 36 -3.99 -6.72 3.95
CA LEU A 36 -4.74 -5.56 3.49
C LEU A 36 -3.79 -4.62 2.76
N THR A 37 -3.97 -4.58 1.44
CA THR A 37 -3.42 -3.50 0.62
C THR A 37 -4.11 -2.18 0.99
N LYS A 38 -3.30 -1.15 1.27
CA LYS A 38 -3.75 0.21 1.49
C LYS A 38 -2.98 1.16 0.58
N VAL A 39 -3.70 1.83 -0.30
CA VAL A 39 -3.15 2.93 -1.11
C VAL A 39 -3.36 4.23 -0.36
N SER A 40 -2.29 4.97 -0.12
CA SER A 40 -2.34 6.21 0.66
C SER A 40 -1.28 7.22 0.23
N ASN A 41 -1.49 8.47 0.62
CA ASN A 41 -0.59 9.59 0.45
C ASN A 41 -0.35 10.26 1.81
N LYS A 42 0.87 10.75 2.05
CA LYS A 42 1.27 11.34 3.34
C LYS A 42 0.51 12.63 3.71
N LYS A 43 -0.05 13.37 2.74
CA LYS A 43 -0.79 14.62 2.97
C LYS A 43 -2.28 14.39 3.10
N VAL A 44 -2.86 13.59 2.20
CA VAL A 44 -4.33 13.44 2.08
C VAL A 44 -4.87 12.12 2.65
N GLY A 45 -4.00 11.24 3.13
CA GLY A 45 -4.41 9.99 3.77
C GLY A 45 -4.74 8.88 2.77
N SER A 46 -5.77 8.09 3.06
CA SER A 46 -6.15 6.91 2.28
C SER A 46 -6.87 7.28 0.99
N LEU A 47 -6.55 6.60 -0.13
CA LEU A 47 -7.18 6.86 -1.43
C LEU A 47 -8.71 6.70 -1.38
N SER A 48 -9.20 5.61 -0.79
CA SER A 48 -10.64 5.37 -0.65
C SER A 48 -11.38 6.53 0.06
N ASN A 49 -10.78 7.08 1.13
CA ASN A 49 -11.37 8.18 1.90
C ASN A 49 -11.22 9.53 1.19
N PHE A 50 -10.17 9.68 0.37
CA PHE A 50 -9.95 10.87 -0.44
C PHE A 50 -10.97 10.94 -1.58
N ILE A 51 -11.26 9.81 -2.26
CA ILE A 51 -12.27 9.76 -3.32
C ILE A 51 -13.66 10.06 -2.75
N ILE A 52 -14.10 9.28 -1.76
CA ILE A 52 -15.33 9.57 -1.01
C ILE A 52 -15.04 9.48 0.50
N ASN A 53 -15.40 10.54 1.23
CA ASN A 53 -15.17 10.60 2.67
C ASN A 53 -15.87 9.46 3.43
N ASP A 54 -15.20 8.88 4.41
CA ASP A 54 -15.63 7.74 5.24
C ASP A 54 -15.99 6.46 4.44
N HIS A 55 -15.36 6.27 3.27
CA HIS A 55 -15.53 5.04 2.47
C HIS A 55 -14.29 4.15 2.49
N VAL A 56 -14.54 2.85 2.33
CA VAL A 56 -13.52 1.80 2.24
C VAL A 56 -13.82 0.91 1.04
N GLN A 57 -12.78 0.30 0.47
CA GLN A 57 -12.98 -0.71 -0.58
C GLN A 57 -13.75 -1.94 -0.07
N LYS A 58 -14.76 -2.36 -0.84
CA LYS A 58 -15.50 -3.62 -0.68
C LYS A 58 -14.61 -4.81 -1.03
N TYR A 59 -13.97 -4.76 -2.19
CA TYR A 59 -12.97 -5.73 -2.64
C TYR A 59 -11.58 -5.09 -2.59
N LYS A 60 -10.64 -5.71 -1.88
CA LYS A 60 -9.26 -5.20 -1.73
C LYS A 60 -8.44 -5.55 -2.97
N ASN A 61 -8.50 -4.69 -3.97
CA ASN A 61 -7.81 -4.81 -5.25
C ASN A 61 -7.40 -3.41 -5.76
N ASN A 62 -6.97 -3.33 -7.02
CA ASN A 62 -6.54 -2.07 -7.65
C ASN A 62 -7.71 -1.23 -8.20
N ASP A 63 -8.95 -1.63 -7.95
CA ASP A 63 -10.14 -0.88 -8.34
C ASP A 63 -10.57 0.08 -7.22
N PHE A 64 -10.43 1.39 -7.44
CA PHE A 64 -10.83 2.45 -6.52
C PHE A 64 -12.02 3.26 -7.04
N THR A 65 -12.75 2.75 -8.05
CA THR A 65 -14.00 3.36 -8.52
C THR A 65 -15.09 3.30 -7.45
N LYS A 66 -16.05 4.22 -7.51
CA LYS A 66 -17.18 4.38 -6.57
C LYS A 66 -17.97 3.08 -6.40
N ARG A 67 -18.08 2.25 -7.44
CA ARG A 67 -18.74 0.91 -7.36
C ARG A 67 -18.05 -0.06 -6.40
N ASN A 68 -16.76 0.12 -6.14
CA ASN A 68 -15.99 -0.68 -5.18
C ASN A 68 -15.84 0.03 -3.82
N LEU A 69 -16.36 1.24 -3.65
CA LEU A 69 -16.27 2.00 -2.40
C LEU A 69 -17.61 1.93 -1.66
N ILE A 70 -17.55 1.46 -0.41
CA ILE A 70 -18.71 1.35 0.47
C ILE A 70 -18.49 2.18 1.73
N LYS A 71 -19.57 2.67 2.32
CA LYS A 71 -19.50 3.43 3.57
C LYS A 71 -18.92 2.56 4.69
N LYS A 72 -17.96 3.11 5.42
CA LYS A 72 -17.27 2.41 6.51
C LYS A 72 -18.27 1.98 7.57
N SER A 73 -18.33 0.68 7.83
CA SER A 73 -19.24 0.09 8.81
C SER A 73 -18.62 -1.15 9.48
N VAL A 74 -19.21 -1.63 10.58
CA VAL A 74 -18.80 -2.91 11.19
C VAL A 74 -18.99 -4.08 10.23
N LEU A 75 -19.95 -3.98 9.30
CA LEU A 75 -20.17 -4.97 8.26
C LEU A 75 -19.04 -4.99 7.22
N SER A 76 -18.48 -3.83 6.88
CA SER A 76 -17.38 -3.73 5.89
C SER A 76 -16.06 -4.38 6.34
N LYS A 77 -15.89 -4.67 7.63
CA LYS A 77 -14.67 -5.27 8.19
C LYS A 77 -14.67 -6.80 8.03
N ARG A 78 -13.48 -7.41 7.97
CA ARG A 78 -13.28 -8.87 8.09
C ARG A 78 -13.77 -9.43 9.44
N GLY A 79 -13.73 -10.76 9.58
CA GLY A 79 -13.98 -11.46 10.85
C GLY A 79 -12.90 -11.19 11.91
N CYS A 80 -13.23 -11.38 13.19
CA CYS A 80 -12.28 -11.19 14.29
C CYS A 80 -11.31 -12.36 14.42
N ARG A 81 -10.15 -12.13 15.03
CA ARG A 81 -9.18 -13.17 15.38
C ARG A 81 -9.67 -14.08 16.50
N ASN A 82 -9.07 -15.26 16.60
CA ASN A 82 -9.24 -16.22 17.72
C ASN A 82 -10.70 -16.56 17.99
N THR A 83 -11.51 -16.59 16.94
CA THR A 83 -12.90 -17.03 16.99
C THR A 83 -12.99 -18.53 16.76
N SER A 84 -14.07 -19.14 17.23
CA SER A 84 -14.36 -20.55 16.98
C SER A 84 -14.70 -20.88 15.53
N SER A 85 -14.72 -19.90 14.64
CA SER A 85 -15.06 -20.04 13.22
C SER A 85 -14.10 -19.21 12.38
N ILE A 86 -13.84 -19.69 11.17
CA ILE A 86 -13.04 -18.99 10.14
C ILE A 86 -13.86 -17.93 9.38
N TYR A 87 -15.18 -17.93 9.56
CA TYR A 87 -16.12 -17.02 8.89
C TYR A 87 -16.57 -15.87 9.80
N LYS A 88 -16.74 -14.69 9.21
CA LYS A 88 -17.32 -13.53 9.88
C LYS A 88 -18.77 -13.81 10.26
N GLY A 89 -19.12 -13.45 11.50
CA GLY A 89 -20.49 -13.55 12.01
C GLY A 89 -20.94 -14.98 12.31
N VAL A 90 -20.01 -15.93 12.36
CA VAL A 90 -20.27 -17.33 12.69
C VAL A 90 -19.50 -17.70 13.96
N SER A 91 -20.12 -18.51 14.82
CA SER A 91 -19.53 -18.97 16.08
C SER A 91 -20.08 -20.33 16.48
N TRP A 92 -19.25 -21.20 17.05
CA TRP A 92 -19.72 -22.45 17.64
C TRP A 92 -20.52 -22.21 18.92
N CYS A 93 -21.71 -22.82 19.02
CA CYS A 93 -22.56 -22.76 20.22
C CYS A 93 -22.52 -24.11 20.95
N LYS A 94 -21.73 -24.18 22.03
CA LYS A 94 -21.53 -25.41 22.82
C LYS A 94 -22.84 -25.98 23.38
N THR A 95 -23.77 -25.14 23.83
CA THR A 95 -25.04 -25.61 24.44
C THR A 95 -26.01 -26.23 23.44
N LYS A 96 -25.91 -25.88 22.17
CA LYS A 96 -26.77 -26.41 21.10
C LYS A 96 -26.05 -27.39 20.19
N ASN A 97 -24.74 -27.59 20.38
CA ASN A 97 -23.86 -28.33 19.47
C ASN A 97 -24.08 -27.95 17.99
N LYS A 98 -24.20 -26.65 17.72
CA LYS A 98 -24.49 -26.11 16.40
C LYS A 98 -23.71 -24.83 16.11
N TRP A 99 -23.49 -24.56 14.83
CA TRP A 99 -22.94 -23.31 14.34
C TRP A 99 -24.00 -22.22 14.35
N ARG A 100 -23.71 -21.11 15.03
CA ARG A 100 -24.61 -19.96 15.14
C ARG A 100 -24.16 -18.86 14.18
N ALA A 101 -25.07 -18.36 13.36
CA ALA A 101 -24.84 -17.18 12.54
C ALA A 101 -25.54 -15.93 13.11
N TYR A 102 -24.89 -14.77 12.97
CA TYR A 102 -25.45 -13.47 13.34
C TYR A 102 -24.87 -12.34 12.48
N ILE A 103 -25.64 -11.26 12.34
CA ILE A 103 -25.22 -10.03 11.65
C ILE A 103 -25.44 -8.83 12.58
N THR A 104 -24.54 -7.85 12.55
CA THR A 104 -24.68 -6.62 13.33
C THR A 104 -25.02 -5.46 12.40
N ILE A 105 -26.20 -4.88 12.55
CA ILE A 105 -26.71 -3.76 11.75
C ILE A 105 -27.07 -2.64 12.71
N GLN A 106 -26.61 -1.41 12.45
CA GLN A 106 -26.87 -0.25 13.32
C GLN A 106 -26.61 -0.54 14.81
N LYS A 107 -25.47 -1.20 15.10
CA LYS A 107 -25.03 -1.63 16.45
C LYS A 107 -25.93 -2.68 17.13
N LYS A 108 -26.97 -3.20 16.48
CA LYS A 108 -27.82 -4.28 16.99
C LYS A 108 -27.48 -5.61 16.34
N ARG A 109 -27.32 -6.66 17.15
CA ARG A 109 -27.01 -8.02 16.68
C ARG A 109 -28.31 -8.76 16.36
N LYS A 110 -28.48 -9.21 15.12
CA LYS A 110 -29.57 -10.07 14.68
C LYS A 110 -29.09 -11.50 14.58
N HIS A 111 -29.81 -12.42 15.22
CA HIS A 111 -29.58 -13.86 15.12
C HIS A 111 -30.13 -14.37 13.78
N LEU A 112 -29.35 -15.18 13.06
CA LEU A 112 -29.70 -15.70 11.74
C LEU A 112 -30.07 -17.18 11.75
N GLY A 113 -29.73 -17.90 12.81
CA GLY A 113 -30.06 -19.31 12.95
C GLY A 113 -28.92 -20.15 13.54
N TYR A 114 -29.26 -21.41 13.79
CA TYR A 114 -28.32 -22.48 14.14
C TYR A 114 -28.25 -23.49 12.99
N PHE A 115 -27.04 -23.93 12.67
CA PHE A 115 -26.73 -24.77 11.52
C PHE A 115 -25.85 -25.94 11.94
N ASN A 116 -25.94 -27.05 11.21
CA ASN A 116 -25.13 -28.23 11.48
C ASN A 116 -23.69 -28.04 10.98
N TYR A 117 -23.53 -27.27 9.89
CA TYR A 117 -22.22 -27.00 9.29
C TYR A 117 -21.85 -25.52 9.35
N GLU A 118 -20.56 -25.25 9.56
CA GLU A 118 -20.01 -23.89 9.64
C GLU A 118 -20.26 -23.12 8.33
N THR A 119 -20.11 -23.79 7.20
CA THR A 119 -20.35 -23.24 5.86
C THR A 119 -21.80 -22.82 5.65
N GLN A 120 -22.77 -23.57 6.19
CA GLN A 120 -24.19 -23.19 6.12
C GLN A 120 -24.46 -21.90 6.92
N ALA A 121 -23.85 -21.77 8.10
CA ALA A 121 -23.92 -20.55 8.88
C ALA A 121 -23.28 -19.36 8.13
N ALA A 122 -22.18 -19.58 7.42
CA ALA A 122 -21.53 -18.57 6.59
C ALA A 122 -22.38 -18.15 5.37
N ILE A 123 -23.08 -19.10 4.73
CA ILE A 123 -24.04 -18.81 3.66
C ILE A 123 -25.21 -17.98 4.20
N ALA A 124 -25.74 -18.32 5.38
CA ALA A 124 -26.79 -17.53 6.02
C ALA A 124 -26.34 -16.09 6.33
N TYR A 125 -25.10 -15.92 6.78
CA TYR A 125 -24.48 -14.61 6.96
C TYR A 125 -24.43 -13.81 5.64
N ASN A 126 -23.93 -14.42 4.57
CA ASN A 126 -23.85 -13.77 3.25
C ASN A 126 -25.23 -13.36 2.72
N LYS A 127 -26.25 -14.21 2.86
CA LYS A 127 -27.64 -13.88 2.53
C LYS A 127 -28.17 -12.69 3.34
N ALA A 128 -27.80 -12.61 4.62
CA ALA A 128 -28.18 -11.50 5.48
C ALA A 128 -27.50 -10.18 5.07
N VAL A 129 -26.25 -10.21 4.61
CA VAL A 129 -25.56 -9.02 4.05
C VAL A 129 -26.27 -8.51 2.80
N LEU A 130 -26.67 -9.40 1.89
CA LEU A 130 -27.44 -9.02 0.70
C LEU A 130 -28.80 -8.43 1.09
N LYS A 131 -29.51 -9.06 2.01
CA LYS A 131 -30.87 -8.66 2.41
C LYS A 131 -30.93 -7.37 3.23
N PHE A 132 -30.01 -7.18 4.17
CA PHE A 132 -30.11 -6.10 5.15
C PHE A 132 -29.13 -4.95 4.92
N ALA A 133 -28.11 -5.15 4.09
CA ALA A 133 -27.09 -4.15 3.80
C ALA A 133 -26.87 -3.95 2.30
N ASN A 134 -27.79 -4.40 1.44
CA ASN A 134 -27.71 -4.28 -0.02
C ASN A 134 -26.37 -4.74 -0.62
N GLY A 135 -25.71 -5.72 0.03
CA GLY A 135 -24.39 -6.18 -0.41
C GLY A 135 -23.22 -5.23 -0.08
N GLU A 136 -23.42 -4.20 0.74
CA GLU A 136 -22.39 -3.26 1.24
C GLU A 136 -21.67 -3.79 2.50
N GLY A 137 -21.68 -5.10 2.72
CA GLY A 137 -20.96 -5.76 3.80
C GLY A 137 -19.87 -6.69 3.28
N TYR A 138 -18.99 -7.09 4.18
CA TYR A 138 -17.99 -8.12 3.90
C TYR A 138 -18.70 -9.45 3.64
N MET A 139 -18.44 -10.06 2.47
CA MET A 139 -18.98 -11.36 2.08
C MET A 139 -17.94 -12.44 2.37
N ASN A 140 -18.33 -13.46 3.12
CA ASN A 140 -17.47 -14.59 3.41
C ASN A 140 -17.19 -15.40 2.13
N VAL A 141 -15.92 -15.72 1.88
CA VAL A 141 -15.49 -16.67 0.86
C VAL A 141 -15.47 -18.07 1.48
N LEU A 142 -16.30 -18.97 0.97
CA LEU A 142 -16.39 -20.35 1.47
C LEU A 142 -15.06 -21.09 1.27
N GLY A 143 -14.66 -21.88 2.26
CA GLY A 143 -13.41 -22.65 2.26
C GLY A 143 -12.14 -21.83 2.56
N LYS A 144 -12.26 -20.53 2.83
CA LYS A 144 -11.12 -19.66 3.19
C LYS A 144 -11.28 -19.08 4.59
N ASN A 145 -10.15 -18.77 5.23
CA ASN A 145 -10.17 -17.99 6.46
C ASN A 145 -10.51 -16.52 6.14
N ASN A 146 -11.65 -16.06 6.65
CA ASN A 146 -12.19 -14.72 6.46
C ASN A 146 -11.90 -13.81 7.66
N ASN A 147 -11.22 -14.32 8.67
CA ASN A 147 -10.74 -13.53 9.80
C ASN A 147 -9.50 -12.74 9.41
N VAL A 148 -9.13 -11.77 10.26
CA VAL A 148 -7.85 -11.08 10.14
C VAL A 148 -6.74 -12.07 10.50
N ILE A 149 -5.83 -12.40 9.57
CA ILE A 149 -4.71 -13.33 9.81
C ILE A 149 -3.62 -12.67 10.68
N GLU A 150 -2.85 -13.46 11.43
CA GLU A 150 -1.69 -13.02 12.23
C GLU A 150 -0.51 -12.61 11.34
N ASP A 151 0.31 -11.68 11.82
CA ASP A 151 1.39 -11.04 11.07
C ASP A 151 2.65 -11.93 11.06
N GLU A 152 2.99 -12.57 9.94
CA GLU A 152 4.38 -12.97 9.64
C GLU A 152 5.06 -12.00 8.64
N TYR A 153 4.28 -11.13 7.99
CA TYR A 153 4.77 -10.24 6.95
C TYR A 153 5.17 -8.86 7.48
N LYS A 154 6.47 -8.55 7.40
CA LYS A 154 7.00 -7.19 7.48
C LYS A 154 6.87 -6.57 6.09
N SER A 155 6.28 -5.37 5.97
CA SER A 155 6.24 -4.65 4.68
C SER A 155 7.63 -4.62 4.04
N PRO A 156 7.76 -4.74 2.70
CA PRO A 156 9.04 -4.58 2.04
C PRO A 156 9.69 -3.28 2.51
N LYS A 157 10.94 -3.36 3.01
CA LYS A 157 11.67 -2.25 3.65
C LYS A 157 11.87 -1.03 2.73
N PHE A 158 11.44 -1.10 1.47
CA PHE A 158 11.69 -0.11 0.40
C PHE A 158 10.56 0.89 0.14
N GLN A 159 9.49 0.92 0.93
CA GLN A 159 8.44 1.93 0.76
C GLN A 159 8.69 3.19 1.58
N ASN A 160 9.71 3.95 1.21
CA ASN A 160 9.79 5.38 1.53
C ASN A 160 10.71 6.10 0.56
N ILE A 161 10.21 6.38 -0.63
CA ILE A 161 10.85 7.39 -1.47
C ILE A 161 9.83 8.48 -1.74
N THR A 162 9.76 9.39 -0.77
CA THR A 162 9.02 10.63 -0.89
C THR A 162 9.54 11.42 -2.09
N ARG A 163 8.80 11.44 -3.21
CA ARG A 163 8.85 12.58 -4.11
C ARG A 163 8.07 13.71 -3.43
N ARG A 164 8.76 14.80 -3.09
CA ARG A 164 8.10 16.07 -2.76
C ARG A 164 8.69 17.17 -3.63
N THR A 165 7.83 17.63 -4.54
CA THR A 165 7.86 18.92 -5.26
C THR A 165 8.79 19.00 -6.46
N SER A 166 8.24 19.55 -7.55
CA SER A 166 8.95 19.92 -8.78
C SER A 166 10.29 20.59 -8.48
N GLY A 167 11.33 20.15 -9.20
CA GLY A 167 12.70 20.63 -9.04
C GLY A 167 13.56 19.91 -7.98
N LYS A 168 13.08 18.84 -7.34
CA LYS A 168 13.86 18.02 -6.39
C LYS A 168 14.08 16.60 -6.89
N PHE A 169 15.34 16.25 -7.11
CA PHE A 169 15.76 14.89 -7.42
C PHE A 169 15.67 13.96 -6.20
N LYS A 170 15.31 12.71 -6.45
CA LYS A 170 15.29 11.60 -5.49
C LYS A 170 16.65 11.48 -4.81
N GLY A 171 16.65 11.44 -3.49
CA GLY A 171 17.87 11.35 -2.68
C GLY A 171 18.71 12.62 -2.65
N VAL A 172 18.29 13.73 -3.28
CA VAL A 172 19.07 14.98 -3.33
C VAL A 172 18.49 16.05 -2.42
N ARG A 173 19.32 16.63 -1.55
CA ARG A 173 18.95 17.70 -0.61
C ARG A 173 19.98 18.82 -0.61
N TYR A 174 19.52 20.06 -0.78
CA TYR A 174 20.38 21.23 -0.59
C TYR A 174 20.69 21.47 0.89
N HIS A 175 21.97 21.57 1.23
CA HIS A 175 22.45 21.87 2.57
C HIS A 175 22.90 23.33 2.64
N LYS A 176 22.15 24.16 3.39
CA LYS A 176 22.36 25.62 3.42
C LYS A 176 23.71 26.04 4.00
N ARG A 177 24.22 25.29 4.99
CA ARG A 177 25.50 25.59 5.65
C ARG A 177 26.67 25.47 4.69
N ASP A 178 26.69 24.37 3.93
CA ASP A 178 27.83 24.03 3.07
C ASP A 178 27.61 24.50 1.62
N LYS A 179 26.40 24.99 1.31
CA LYS A 179 25.97 25.45 -0.03
C LYS A 179 26.14 24.39 -1.12
N LEU A 180 25.80 23.14 -0.78
CA LEU A 180 25.96 21.97 -1.65
C LEU A 180 24.68 21.15 -1.69
N TYR A 181 24.47 20.42 -2.78
CA TYR A 181 23.45 19.39 -2.93
C TYR A 181 24.02 18.04 -2.51
N TYR A 182 23.47 17.49 -1.43
CA TYR A 182 23.86 16.21 -0.88
C TYR A 182 23.02 15.12 -1.53
N SER A 183 23.67 14.04 -1.93
CA SER A 183 23.08 12.83 -2.47
C SER A 183 23.12 11.74 -1.40
N THR A 184 21.97 11.14 -1.13
CA THR A 184 21.78 10.16 -0.06
C THR A 184 20.83 9.05 -0.50
N LEU A 185 21.06 7.84 -0.01
CA LEU A 185 20.19 6.68 -0.21
C LEU A 185 19.75 6.08 1.13
N TYR A 186 18.57 5.46 1.14
CA TYR A 186 18.08 4.69 2.29
C TYR A 186 18.11 3.21 1.92
N ILE A 187 18.79 2.40 2.72
CA ILE A 187 18.76 0.92 2.64
C ILE A 187 18.42 0.41 4.02
N ASN A 188 17.46 -0.51 4.13
CA ASN A 188 17.06 -1.11 5.40
C ASN A 188 16.75 -0.07 6.51
N ASN A 189 16.11 1.05 6.14
CA ASN A 189 15.79 2.18 7.03
C ASN A 189 17.01 2.92 7.63
N LYS A 190 18.21 2.63 7.14
CA LYS A 190 19.44 3.35 7.46
C LYS A 190 19.79 4.31 6.32
N LEU A 191 20.09 5.56 6.68
CA LEU A 191 20.51 6.58 5.74
C LEU A 191 22.00 6.45 5.44
N PHE A 192 22.35 6.38 4.16
CA PHE A 192 23.72 6.40 3.68
C PHE A 192 23.96 7.64 2.84
N TYR A 193 25.05 8.32 3.16
CA TYR A 193 25.53 9.45 2.37
C TYR A 193 26.28 8.91 1.14
N ILE A 194 25.98 9.45 -0.04
CA ILE A 194 26.65 9.08 -1.29
C ILE A 194 27.78 10.09 -1.53
N GLY A 195 27.41 11.37 -1.64
CA GLY A 195 28.35 12.45 -1.95
C GLY A 195 27.62 13.79 -2.02
N ALA A 196 28.35 14.86 -2.29
CA ALA A 196 27.78 16.21 -2.43
C ALA A 196 28.37 16.93 -3.63
N ASN A 197 27.57 17.78 -4.28
CA ASN A 197 28.00 18.57 -5.43
C ASN A 197 27.34 19.96 -5.42
N LYS A 198 27.98 20.95 -6.05
CA LYS A 198 27.40 22.29 -6.24
C LYS A 198 26.23 22.27 -7.23
N ASN A 199 26.27 21.38 -8.23
CA ASN A 199 25.21 21.20 -9.20
C ASN A 199 24.23 20.10 -8.72
N LYS A 200 22.94 20.44 -8.68
CA LYS A 200 21.85 19.52 -8.33
C LYS A 200 21.75 18.31 -9.28
N ASP A 201 22.06 18.49 -10.56
CA ASP A 201 21.94 17.46 -11.60
C ASP A 201 23.06 16.42 -11.43
N LYS A 202 24.29 16.88 -11.15
CA LYS A 202 25.41 16.01 -10.76
C LYS A 202 25.08 15.20 -9.50
N ALA A 203 24.47 15.82 -8.49
CA ALA A 203 24.03 15.11 -7.29
C ALA A 203 22.96 14.04 -7.56
N ALA A 204 22.09 14.28 -8.54
CA ALA A 204 21.08 13.33 -8.98
C ALA A 204 21.68 12.16 -9.77
N LEU A 205 22.70 12.41 -10.59
CA LEU A 205 23.43 11.34 -11.29
C LEU A 205 24.20 10.45 -10.33
N MET A 206 24.85 11.03 -9.31
CA MET A 206 25.47 10.25 -8.23
C MET A 206 24.45 9.31 -7.57
N TYR A 207 23.22 9.79 -7.35
CA TYR A 207 22.13 8.96 -6.83
C TYR A 207 21.75 7.83 -7.79
N ASN A 208 21.52 8.17 -9.07
CA ASN A 208 21.12 7.22 -10.10
C ASN A 208 22.13 6.08 -10.27
N LYS A 209 23.42 6.41 -10.41
CA LYS A 209 24.50 5.41 -10.56
C LYS A 209 24.62 4.52 -9.33
N SER A 210 24.48 5.10 -8.12
CA SER A 210 24.56 4.33 -6.87
C SER A 210 23.39 3.38 -6.68
N ILE A 211 22.16 3.81 -6.96
CA ILE A 211 20.98 2.95 -6.79
C ILE A 211 20.91 1.87 -7.86
N GLN A 212 21.28 2.19 -9.11
CA GLN A 212 21.32 1.22 -10.21
C GLN A 212 22.37 0.12 -9.97
N TYR A 213 23.47 0.45 -9.27
CA TYR A 213 24.45 -0.55 -8.87
C TYR A 213 23.90 -1.58 -7.87
N ILE A 214 23.05 -1.12 -6.94
CA ILE A 214 22.45 -1.94 -5.88
C ILE A 214 21.25 -2.73 -6.43
N ASP A 215 20.40 -2.09 -7.22
CA ASP A 215 19.14 -2.64 -7.75
C ASP A 215 18.99 -2.21 -9.21
N SER A 216 19.05 -3.17 -10.13
CA SER A 216 18.97 -2.93 -11.57
C SER A 216 17.63 -2.38 -12.02
N ASP A 217 16.56 -2.65 -11.27
CA ASP A 217 15.19 -2.24 -11.59
C ASP A 217 14.79 -0.93 -10.90
N ALA A 218 15.75 -0.26 -10.25
CA ALA A 218 15.49 0.95 -9.50
C ALA A 218 15.02 2.13 -10.36
N ILE A 219 13.93 2.78 -9.93
CA ILE A 219 13.45 4.01 -10.58
C ILE A 219 14.47 5.15 -10.40
N LEU A 220 14.97 5.64 -11.53
CA LEU A 220 15.97 6.71 -11.62
C LEU A 220 15.35 8.11 -11.65
N ASN A 221 16.17 9.12 -11.36
CA ASN A 221 15.86 10.52 -11.63
C ASN A 221 15.98 10.81 -13.12
N ASP A 222 15.03 11.56 -13.65
CA ASP A 222 15.10 12.13 -15.00
C ASP A 222 16.02 13.36 -14.96
N VAL A 223 17.24 13.22 -15.49
CA VAL A 223 18.29 14.25 -15.48
C VAL A 223 18.68 14.54 -16.94
N PRO A 224 18.70 15.81 -17.38
CA PRO A 224 19.13 16.15 -18.74
C PRO A 224 20.59 15.73 -18.94
N MET A 225 20.87 14.89 -19.92
CA MET A 225 22.20 14.30 -20.12
C MET A 225 23.04 15.15 -21.07
N THR A 226 23.50 16.31 -20.59
CA THR A 226 24.47 17.15 -21.31
C THR A 226 25.85 16.52 -21.32
N ASP A 227 26.74 16.94 -22.24
CA ASP A 227 28.07 16.33 -22.37
C ASP A 227 28.93 16.49 -21.10
N GLU A 228 28.82 17.63 -20.41
CA GLU A 228 29.44 17.86 -19.10
C GLU A 228 28.98 16.83 -18.04
N LEU A 229 27.71 16.44 -18.10
CA LEU A 229 27.11 15.52 -17.14
C LEU A 229 27.46 14.06 -17.44
N LYS A 230 27.60 13.69 -18.73
CA LYS A 230 28.14 12.39 -19.15
C LYS A 230 29.58 12.22 -18.68
N GLU A 231 30.42 13.20 -18.99
CA GLU A 231 31.83 13.18 -18.58
C GLU A 231 31.98 13.11 -17.05
N PHE A 232 31.15 13.86 -16.32
CA PHE A 232 31.12 13.79 -14.86
C PHE A 232 30.77 12.38 -14.36
N ILE A 233 29.69 11.77 -14.87
CA ILE A 233 29.20 10.51 -14.33
C ILE A 233 30.10 9.33 -14.71
N ASP A 234 30.78 9.39 -15.85
CA ASP A 234 31.75 8.38 -16.28
C ASP A 234 32.98 8.36 -15.36
N ASN A 235 33.48 9.55 -15.01
CA ASN A 235 34.64 9.70 -14.11
C ASN A 235 34.30 9.57 -12.62
N TRP A 236 33.02 9.70 -12.24
CA TRP A 236 32.62 9.63 -10.84
C TRP A 236 32.47 8.18 -10.36
N GLU A 237 33.18 7.81 -9.30
CA GLU A 237 33.12 6.48 -8.71
C GLU A 237 32.15 6.35 -7.55
N ILE A 238 31.48 5.20 -7.48
CA ILE A 238 30.60 4.85 -6.36
C ILE A 238 31.47 4.62 -5.11
N PRO A 239 31.17 5.27 -3.97
CA PRO A 239 31.93 5.09 -2.74
C PRO A 239 31.93 3.63 -2.26
N GLU A 240 33.05 3.15 -1.71
CA GLU A 240 33.21 1.77 -1.21
C GLU A 240 32.13 1.37 -0.21
N ARG A 241 31.76 2.28 0.71
CA ARG A 241 30.66 2.07 1.66
C ARG A 241 29.31 1.77 1.03
N ILE A 242 29.10 2.16 -0.23
CA ILE A 242 27.89 1.87 -1.00
C ILE A 242 28.07 0.55 -1.76
N LYS A 243 29.27 0.28 -2.30
CA LYS A 243 29.60 -0.99 -2.95
C LYS A 243 29.41 -2.19 -1.99
N ALA A 244 29.88 -2.04 -0.75
CA ALA A 244 29.73 -3.05 0.31
C ALA A 244 28.27 -3.38 0.67
N LEU A 245 27.31 -2.51 0.32
CA LEU A 245 25.87 -2.76 0.57
C LEU A 245 25.28 -3.77 -0.42
N LYS A 246 25.90 -3.97 -1.58
CA LYS A 246 25.53 -5.02 -2.53
C LYS A 246 26.01 -6.39 -2.05
N GLU A 247 27.27 -6.47 -1.61
CA GLU A 247 27.90 -7.71 -1.12
C GLU A 247 27.27 -8.23 0.18
N GLY A 248 26.70 -7.36 1.00
CA GLY A 248 25.92 -7.74 2.19
C GLY A 248 24.47 -8.13 1.92
N ALA A 249 23.96 -7.92 0.69
CA ALA A 249 22.60 -8.30 0.29
C ALA A 249 22.51 -9.71 -0.32
N ASP A 250 23.63 -10.22 -0.85
CA ASP A 250 23.74 -11.58 -1.42
C ASP A 250 24.13 -12.65 -0.37
N ASN A 251 24.30 -12.25 0.91
CA ASN A 251 24.69 -13.12 2.03
C ASN A 251 23.58 -13.30 3.10
N GLU A 252 22.34 -12.91 2.82
CA GLU A 252 21.13 -13.21 3.62
C GLU A 252 20.09 -13.94 2.76
#